data_AF-A0A955DQT8-F1
#
_entry.id   AF-A0A955DQT8-F1
#
_cell.length_a   1.000
_cell.length_b   1.000
_cell.length_c   1.000
_cell.angle_alpha   90.00
_cell.angle_beta   90.00
_cell.angle_gamma   90.00
#
_symmetry.space_group_name_H-M   'P 1'
#
loop_
_entity.id
_entity.type
_entity.pdbx_description
1 polymer ?
#
loop_
_entity_poly.entity_id
_entity_poly.type
_entity_poly.pdbx_seq_one_letter_code
_entity_poly.pdbx_strand_id
1 'polypeptide(L)' 'AIVAAMRLIWERMKIIIEPSAAVGVAVALDDAMKARPDLRRVGVILCGGNLDLDRLPWQA' A
#
# COMPACT_ATOMS: atom_id res chain seq x y z
N ALA A 1 -7.59 -6.01 -0.18
CA ALA A 1 -6.36 -5.59 0.53
C ALA A 1 -5.60 -4.50 -0.23
N ILE A 2 -5.15 -4.73 -1.47
CA ILE A 2 -4.29 -3.80 -2.24
C ILE A 2 -4.93 -2.41 -2.41
N VAL A 3 -6.17 -2.33 -2.91
CA VAL A 3 -6.89 -1.06 -3.11
C VAL A 3 -7.02 -0.25 -1.81
N ALA A 4 -7.31 -0.94 -0.69
CA ALA A 4 -7.41 -0.31 0.63
C ALA A 4 -6.05 0.21 1.12
N ALA A 5 -4.97 -0.55 0.91
CA ALA A 5 -3.62 -0.12 1.25
C ALA A 5 -3.17 1.09 0.41
N MET A 6 -3.44 1.07 -0.90
CA MET A 6 -3.18 2.20 -1.79
C MET A 6 -3.92 3.46 -1.31
N ARG A 7 -5.22 3.33 -1.03
CA ARG A 7 -6.05 4.42 -0.52
C ARG A 7 -5.56 4.94 0.83
N LEU A 8 -5.14 4.07 1.75
CA LEU A 8 -4.57 4.45 3.04
C LEU A 8 -3.33 5.33 2.87
N ILE A 9 -2.41 4.96 1.99
CA ILE A 9 -1.18 5.73 1.72
C ILE A 9 -1.54 7.10 1.16
N TRP A 10 -2.46 7.17 0.19
CA TRP A 10 -2.92 8.45 -0.37
C TRP A 10 -3.58 9.34 0.70
N GLU A 11 -4.47 8.78 1.51
CA GLU A 11 -5.23 9.54 2.52
C GLU A 11 -4.38 9.98 3.71
N ARG A 12 -3.42 9.15 4.16
CA ARG A 12 -2.68 9.40 5.40
C ARG A 12 -1.28 9.93 5.18
N MET A 13 -0.60 9.45 4.15
CA MET A 13 0.77 9.88 3.83
C MET A 13 0.80 10.96 2.75
N LYS A 14 -0.29 11.15 1.99
CA LYS A 14 -0.38 12.14 0.91
C LYS A 14 0.59 11.86 -0.24
N ILE A 15 0.93 10.59 -0.43
CA ILE A 15 1.81 10.11 -1.49
C ILE A 15 0.97 9.36 -2.53
N ILE A 16 1.10 9.75 -3.79
CA ILE A 16 0.47 9.05 -4.91
C ILE A 16 1.32 7.81 -5.25
N ILE A 17 0.72 6.64 -5.09
CA ILE A 17 1.30 5.35 -5.47
C ILE A 17 0.32 4.57 -6.36
N GLU A 18 0.85 3.74 -7.25
CA GLU A 18 0.05 2.82 -8.08
C GLU A 18 -0.29 1.52 -7.34
N PRO A 19 -1.22 0.69 -7.84
CA PRO A 19 -1.60 -0.56 -7.17
C PRO A 19 -0.43 -1.52 -6.91
N SER A 20 0.55 -1.57 -7.81
CA SER A 20 1.73 -2.45 -7.66
C SER A 20 2.57 -2.07 -6.42
N ALA A 21 2.77 -0.78 -6.18
CA ALA A 21 3.50 -0.24 -5.04
C ALA A 21 2.77 -0.45 -3.70
N ALA A 22 1.45 -0.60 -3.73
CA ALA A 22 0.64 -0.87 -2.54
C ALA A 22 0.71 -2.33 -2.06
N VAL A 23 1.25 -3.26 -2.87
CA VAL A 23 1.34 -4.69 -2.51
C VAL A 23 2.15 -4.90 -1.23
N GLY A 24 3.34 -4.29 -1.14
CA GLY A 24 4.19 -4.41 0.06
C GLY A 24 3.54 -3.79 1.30
N VAL A 25 2.79 -2.69 1.13
CA VAL A 25 2.03 -2.07 2.22
C VAL A 25 0.90 -3.00 2.68
N ALA A 26 0.17 -3.62 1.74
CA ALA A 26 -0.89 -4.56 2.07
C ALA A 26 -0.37 -5.75 2.88
N VAL A 27 0.80 -6.30 2.51
CA VAL A 27 1.46 -7.38 3.27
C VAL A 27 1.89 -6.89 4.65
N ALA A 28 2.50 -5.70 4.76
CA ALA A 28 2.92 -5.14 6.05
C ALA A 28 1.75 -4.92 7.02
N LEU A 29 0.54 -4.69 6.50
CA LEU A 29 -0.68 -4.52 7.29
C LEU A 29 -1.40 -5.85 7.61
N ASP A 30 -1.01 -6.95 6.98
CA ASP A 30 -1.61 -8.26 7.21
C ASP A 30 -1.28 -8.79 8.62
N ASP A 31 -2.25 -9.45 9.26
CA ASP A 31 -2.10 -9.92 10.64
C ASP A 31 -1.03 -11.02 10.76
N ALA A 32 -0.84 -11.85 9.72
CA ALA A 32 0.23 -12.84 9.72
C ALA A 32 1.61 -12.19 9.68
N MET A 33 1.77 -11.07 8.97
CA MET A 33 3.02 -10.31 8.95
C MET A 33 3.27 -9.61 10.29
N LYS A 34 2.23 -9.04 10.90
CA LYS A 34 2.33 -8.41 12.24
C LYS A 34 2.63 -9.42 13.35
N ALA A 35 2.22 -10.67 13.19
CA ALA A 35 2.48 -11.76 14.13
C ALA A 35 3.94 -12.28 14.09
N ARG A 36 4.85 -11.65 13.32
CA ARG A 36 6.27 -12.02 13.21
C ARG A 36 7.15 -11.21 14.19
N PRO A 37 7.42 -11.70 15.41
CA PRO A 37 8.15 -10.94 16.43
C PRO A 37 9.62 -10.70 16.08
N ASP A 38 10.18 -11.50 15.16
CA ASP A 38 11.53 -11.37 14.62
C ASP A 38 11.70 -10.12 13.74
N LEU A 39 10.62 -9.63 13.13
CA LEU A 39 10.63 -8.52 12.17
C LEU A 39 10.29 -7.19 12.85
N ARG A 40 11.26 -6.65 13.60
CA ARG A 40 11.08 -5.39 14.36
C ARG A 40 11.08 -4.12 13.50
N ARG A 41 11.72 -4.16 12.32
CA ARG A 41 11.82 -3.03 11.39
C ARG A 41 11.63 -3.55 9.98
N VAL A 42 10.56 -3.12 9.33
CA VAL A 42 10.20 -3.53 7.97
C VAL A 42 10.23 -2.31 7.08
N GLY A 43 11.05 -2.34 6.03
CA GLY A 43 11.02 -1.36 4.96
C GLY A 43 10.06 -1.82 3.86
N VAL A 44 9.24 -0.90 3.37
CA VAL A 44 8.37 -1.14 2.20
C VAL A 44 8.82 -0.20 1.09
N ILE A 45 9.13 -0.75 -0.08
CA ILE A 45 9.51 0.03 -1.26
C ILE A 45 8.23 0.38 -2.03
N LEU A 46 7.93 1.68 -2.10
CA LEU A 46 6.88 2.21 -2.96
C LEU A 46 7.46 2.32 -4.38
N CYS A 47 7.30 1.27 -5.18
CA CYS A 47 8.02 1.13 -6.45
C CYS A 47 7.56 2.05 -7.58
N GLY A 48 6.37 2.65 -7.49
CA GLY A 48 5.80 3.46 -8.57
C GLY A 48 4.53 4.22 -8.19
N GLY A 49 4.19 5.19 -9.02
CA GLY A 49 3.01 6.05 -8.90
C GLY A 49 2.34 6.32 -10.25
N ASN A 50 2.61 5.49 -11.26
CA ASN A 50 2.15 5.68 -12.62
C ASN A 50 0.77 5.08 -12.78
N LEU A 51 -0.25 5.90 -12.61
CA LEU A 51 -1.64 5.52 -12.82
C LEU A 51 -2.44 6.66 -13.43
N ASP A 52 -3.62 6.32 -13.93
CA ASP A 52 -4.61 7.27 -14.42
C ASP A 52 -5.46 7.79 -13.25
N LEU A 53 -5.42 9.10 -13.01
CA LEU A 53 -6.18 9.76 -11.93
C LEU A 53 -7.69 9.75 -12.17
N ASP A 54 -8.12 9.58 -13.42
CA ASP A 54 -9.53 9.51 -13.79
C ASP A 54 -10.08 8.07 -13.69
N ARG A 55 -9.21 7.09 -13.37
CA ARG A 55 -9.56 5.67 -13.29
C ARG A 55 -8.99 5.02 -12.04
N LEU A 56 -9.36 5.55 -10.87
CA LEU A 56 -8.90 4.99 -9.60
C LEU A 56 -9.63 3.70 -9.25
N PRO A 57 -8.95 2.71 -8.65
CA PRO A 57 -9.53 1.40 -8.36
C PRO A 57 -10.61 1.39 -7.25
N TRP A 58 -10.90 2.55 -6.66
CA TRP A 58 -12.00 2.77 -5.69
C TRP A 58 -13.09 3.70 -6.21
N GLN A 59 -12.98 4.20 -7.44
CA GLN A 59 -14.05 4.87 -8.16
C GLN A 59 -14.83 3.78 -8.91
N ALA A 60 -16.13 3.68 -8.61
CA ALA A 60 -17.04 2.72 -9.24
C ALA A 60 -17.35 3.11 -10.69
#